data_AF-A0A9X1P4R7-F1
#
_entry.id   AF-A0A9X1P4R7-F1
#
_cell.length_a   1.000
_cell.length_b   1.000
_cell.length_c   1.000
_cell.angle_alpha   90.00
_cell.angle_beta   90.00
_cell.angle_gamma   90.00
#
_symmetry.space_group_name_H-M   'P 1'
#
loop_
_entity.id
_entity.type
_entity.pdbx_description
1 polymer ?
#
loop_
_entity_poly.entity_id
_entity_poly.type
_entity_poly.pdbx_seq_one_letter_code
_entity_poly.pdbx_strand_id
1 'polypeptide(L)'
;MKVAGFDWDGGNWPKCGRHGVSRDEIETLFRAGPAVYADPNHSATEQRLRAIGRTLGDRWLFVAFTYRRREGRTLVRPVSARYMHGKEVAFYDGRKVVEENAGTLDRRGG
;
A
#
# COMPACT_ATOMS: atom_id res chain seq x y z
N MET A 1 -11.15 1.90 2.60
CA MET A 1 -11.25 1.30 1.24
C MET A 1 -11.47 -0.20 1.40
N LYS A 2 -12.54 -0.79 0.83
CA LYS A 2 -12.78 -2.25 0.90
C LYS A 2 -12.21 -2.92 -0.35
N VAL A 3 -11.12 -3.67 -0.20
CA VAL A 3 -10.59 -4.56 -1.25
C VAL A 3 -11.19 -5.95 -1.06
N ALA A 4 -11.57 -6.61 -2.15
CA ALA A 4 -12.27 -7.91 -2.08
C ALA A 4 -11.30 -9.09 -1.90
N GLY A 5 -9.98 -8.86 -2.02
CA GLY A 5 -8.94 -9.88 -1.89
C GLY A 5 -7.69 -9.54 -2.69
N PHE A 6 -6.78 -10.52 -2.78
CA PHE A 6 -5.49 -10.41 -3.48
C PHE A 6 -5.45 -11.32 -4.72
N ASP A 7 -5.01 -10.77 -5.85
CA ASP A 7 -4.74 -11.49 -7.09
C ASP A 7 -3.28 -12.00 -7.06
N TRP A 8 -3.02 -13.05 -6.28
CA TRP A 8 -1.75 -13.75 -6.30
C TRP A 8 -1.66 -14.66 -7.53
N ASP A 9 -0.60 -14.53 -8.32
CA ASP A 9 -0.32 -15.43 -9.43
C ASP A 9 1.12 -15.95 -9.40
N GLY A 10 1.39 -16.95 -10.24
CA GLY A 10 2.72 -17.56 -10.35
C GLY A 10 3.82 -16.59 -10.81
N GLY A 11 3.47 -15.44 -11.38
CA GLY A 11 4.40 -14.42 -11.84
C GLY A 11 4.72 -13.34 -10.80
N ASN A 12 3.85 -13.12 -9.80
CA ASN A 12 3.98 -12.07 -8.81
C ASN A 12 4.47 -12.56 -7.45
N TRP A 13 4.06 -13.74 -7.01
CA TRP A 13 4.41 -14.24 -5.69
C TRP A 13 5.92 -14.50 -5.53
N PRO A 14 6.62 -15.17 -6.48
CA PRO A 14 8.06 -15.40 -6.34
C PRO A 14 8.86 -14.10 -6.24
N LYS A 15 8.37 -13.00 -6.84
CA LYS A 15 9.01 -11.67 -6.77
C LYS A 15 8.80 -11.01 -5.41
N CYS A 16 7.60 -11.13 -4.84
CA CYS A 16 7.30 -10.59 -3.51
C CYS A 16 8.01 -11.37 -2.40
N GLY A 17 7.97 -12.70 -2.46
CA GLY A 17 8.60 -13.58 -1.46
C GLY A 17 10.13 -13.55 -1.48
N ARG A 18 10.77 -13.15 -2.58
CA ARG A 18 12.24 -13.08 -2.71
C ARG A 18 12.88 -12.09 -1.72
N HIS A 19 12.12 -11.12 -1.23
CA HIS A 19 12.61 -10.11 -0.29
C HIS A 19 12.33 -10.46 1.18
N GLY A 20 11.94 -11.71 1.47
CA GLY A 20 11.66 -12.18 2.84
C GLY A 20 10.34 -11.67 3.42
N VAL A 21 9.46 -11.13 2.58
CA VAL A 21 8.12 -10.67 2.97
C VAL A 21 7.11 -11.81 2.74
N SER A 22 6.34 -12.13 3.77
CA SER A 22 5.27 -13.14 3.69
C SER A 22 3.99 -12.59 3.05
N ARG A 23 3.11 -13.48 2.54
CA ARG A 23 1.77 -13.06 2.10
C ARG A 23 1.01 -12.44 3.25
N ASP A 24 1.06 -13.07 4.43
CA ASP A 24 0.35 -12.61 5.62
C ASP A 24 0.74 -11.20 6.04
N GLU A 25 2.01 -10.83 5.95
CA GLU A 25 2.44 -9.45 6.22
C GLU A 25 1.87 -8.44 5.23
N ILE A 26 1.83 -8.79 3.95
CA ILE A 26 1.24 -7.94 2.91
C ILE A 26 -0.26 -7.80 3.17
N GLU A 27 -0.97 -8.90 3.41
CA GLU A 27 -2.40 -8.83 3.68
C GLU A 27 -2.71 -8.05 4.96
N THR A 28 -1.91 -8.25 6.00
CA THR A 28 -2.05 -7.54 7.28
C THR A 28 -1.80 -6.05 7.12
N LEU A 29 -0.80 -5.66 6.32
CA LEU A 29 -0.56 -4.26 5.97
C LEU A 29 -1.83 -3.63 5.36
N PHE A 30 -2.45 -4.28 4.37
CA PHE A 30 -3.67 -3.77 3.73
C PHE A 30 -4.88 -3.77 4.66
N ARG A 31 -5.01 -4.75 5.56
CA ARG A 31 -6.05 -4.77 6.61
C ARG A 31 -5.87 -3.63 7.60
N ALA A 32 -4.63 -3.24 7.90
CA ALA A 32 -4.31 -2.15 8.81
C ALA A 32 -4.50 -0.73 8.22
N GLY A 33 -4.84 -0.62 6.92
CA GLY A 33 -5.04 0.68 6.26
C GLY A 33 -3.72 1.41 6.00
N PRO A 34 -2.92 0.95 5.03
CA PRO A 34 -1.63 1.57 4.73
C PRO A 34 -1.84 2.93 4.06
N ALA A 35 -0.82 3.78 4.13
CA ALA A 35 -0.79 4.98 3.30
C ALA A 35 -0.57 4.56 1.83
N VAL A 36 -1.43 5.04 0.93
CA VAL A 36 -1.38 4.69 -0.50
C VAL A 36 -1.02 5.92 -1.32
N TYR A 37 0.05 5.81 -2.10
CA TYR A 37 0.54 6.88 -2.96
C TYR A 37 0.48 6.48 -4.43
N ALA A 38 0.19 7.44 -5.31
CA ALA A 38 0.35 7.25 -6.75
C ALA A 38 1.85 7.06 -7.08
N ASP A 39 2.13 6.21 -8.07
CA ASP A 39 3.47 6.08 -8.63
C ASP A 39 3.63 7.00 -9.85
N PRO A 40 4.27 8.18 -9.71
CA PRO A 40 4.35 9.17 -10.80
C PRO A 40 5.24 8.74 -11.97
N ASN A 41 6.04 7.67 -11.82
CA ASN A 41 7.00 7.23 -12.84
C ASN A 41 6.44 6.15 -13.78
N HIS A 42 5.18 5.75 -13.66
CA HIS A 42 4.60 4.69 -14.49
C HIS A 42 3.49 5.19 -15.44
N SER A 43 3.54 4.62 -16.64
CA SER A 43 2.89 5.06 -17.88
C SER A 43 1.37 4.89 -17.94
N ALA A 44 0.78 5.59 -18.92
CA ALA A 44 -0.62 5.92 -19.17
C ALA A 44 -1.65 4.78 -19.33
N THR A 45 -1.40 3.55 -18.86
CA THR A 45 -2.29 2.39 -19.06
C THR A 45 -2.63 1.59 -17.80
N GLU A 46 -1.77 1.54 -16.79
CA GLU A 46 -2.08 0.89 -15.50
C GLU A 46 -1.58 1.75 -14.34
N GLN A 47 -2.50 2.27 -13.54
CA GLN A 47 -2.19 3.08 -12.37
C GLN A 47 -1.53 2.21 -11.29
N ARG A 48 -0.19 2.27 -11.21
CA ARG A 48 0.58 1.64 -10.13
C ARG A 48 0.50 2.49 -8.88
N LEU A 49 0.26 1.83 -7.76
CA LEU A 49 0.13 2.42 -6.44
C LEU A 49 1.17 1.83 -5.51
N ARG A 50 1.51 2.59 -4.48
CA ARG A 50 2.48 2.23 -3.45
C ARG A 50 1.78 2.24 -2.10
N ALA A 51 1.67 1.08 -1.45
CA ALA A 51 1.18 0.95 -0.09
C ALA A 51 2.37 0.94 0.87
N ILE A 52 2.30 1.78 1.89
CA ILE A 52 3.34 1.95 2.90
C ILE A 52 2.70 1.89 4.29
N GLY A 53 3.29 1.10 5.17
CA GLY A 53 2.86 1.02 6.56
C GLY A 53 3.72 0.06 7.34
N ARG A 54 3.32 -0.20 8.59
CA ARG A 54 4.07 -1.04 9.50
C ARG A 54 3.46 -2.43 9.56
N THR A 55 4.29 -3.45 9.64
CA THR A 55 3.87 -4.81 9.98
C THR A 55 3.65 -4.92 11.49
N LEU A 56 3.10 -6.05 11.94
CA LEU A 56 2.93 -6.34 13.38
C LEU A 56 4.26 -6.36 14.16
N GLY A 57 5.38 -6.59 13.48
CA GLY A 57 6.72 -6.56 14.07
C GLY A 57 7.39 -5.19 14.05
N ASP A 58 6.63 -4.10 13.90
CA ASP A 58 7.12 -2.70 13.80
C ASP A 58 8.13 -2.45 12.66
N ARG A 59 8.11 -3.30 11.63
CA ARG A 59 8.92 -3.12 10.42
C ARG A 59 8.11 -2.41 9.36
N TRP A 60 8.70 -1.40 8.74
CA TRP A 60 8.07 -0.72 7.62
C TRP A 60 8.11 -1.57 6.35
N LEU A 61 6.96 -1.71 5.73
CA LEU A 61 6.75 -2.48 4.53
C LEU A 61 6.31 -1.56 3.39
N PHE A 62 6.98 -1.73 2.26
CA PHE A 62 6.63 -1.10 0.99
C PHE A 62 6.07 -2.16 0.06
N VAL A 63 4.88 -1.92 -0.48
CA VAL A 63 4.25 -2.79 -1.47
C VAL A 63 3.85 -1.96 -2.69
N ALA A 64 4.41 -2.28 -3.85
CA ALA A 64 3.94 -1.76 -5.12
C ALA A 64 2.85 -2.68 -5.66
N PHE A 65 1.69 -2.14 -6.01
CA PHE A 65 0.53 -2.91 -6.43
C PHE A 65 -0.29 -2.18 -7.48
N THR A 66 -1.20 -2.90 -8.13
CA THR A 66 -2.23 -2.34 -9.01
C THR A 66 -3.61 -2.82 -8.58
N TYR A 67 -4.66 -2.08 -8.93
CA TYR A 67 -6.03 -2.58 -8.79
C TYR A 67 -6.45 -3.31 -10.05
N ARG A 68 -7.11 -4.46 -9.88
CA ARG A 68 -7.73 -5.19 -10.97
C ARG A 68 -9.19 -5.44 -10.66
N ARG A 69 -10.06 -5.20 -11.63
CA ARG A 69 -11.48 -5.54 -11.51
C ARG A 69 -11.74 -6.91 -12.10
N ARG A 70 -12.33 -7.82 -11.33
CA ARG A 70 -12.80 -9.14 -11.79
C ARG A 70 -14.17 -9.40 -11.21
N GLU A 71 -15.13 -9.80 -12.05
CA GLU A 71 -16.49 -10.16 -11.61
C GLU A 71 -17.14 -9.10 -10.70
N GLY A 72 -16.96 -7.82 -11.05
CA GLY A 72 -17.47 -6.68 -10.26
C GLY A 72 -16.67 -6.34 -8.99
N ARG A 73 -15.71 -7.17 -8.58
CA ARG A 73 -14.87 -7.01 -7.39
C ARG A 73 -13.55 -6.33 -7.70
N THR A 74 -13.08 -5.48 -6.78
CA THR A 74 -11.74 -4.85 -6.85
C THR A 74 -10.75 -5.71 -6.07
N LEU A 75 -9.76 -6.24 -6.77
CA LEU A 75 -8.67 -7.04 -6.23
C LEU A 75 -7.38 -6.23 -6.22
N VAL A 76 -6.58 -6.42 -5.18
CA VAL A 76 -5.20 -5.92 -5.11
C VAL A 76 -4.32 -6.92 -5.82
N ARG A 77 -3.52 -6.46 -6.79
CA ARG A 77 -2.48 -7.27 -7.44
C ARG A 77 -1.11 -6.76 -6.98
N PRO A 78 -0.50 -7.40 -5.97
CA PRO A 78 0.86 -7.07 -5.57
C PRO A 78 1.80 -7.34 -6.74
N VAL A 79 2.73 -6.40 -6.98
CA VAL A 79 3.75 -6.54 -8.03
C VAL A 79 5.14 -6.70 -7.42
N SER A 80 5.42 -5.96 -6.35
CA SER A 80 6.61 -6.15 -5.53
C SER A 80 6.33 -5.78 -4.09
N ALA A 81 7.04 -6.42 -3.16
CA ALA A 81 7.01 -6.11 -1.74
C ALA A 81 8.42 -6.19 -1.18
N ARG A 82 8.77 -5.28 -0.28
CA ARG A 82 10.05 -5.27 0.43
C ARG A 82 9.94 -4.50 1.74
N TYR A 83 10.80 -4.83 2.70
CA TYR A 83 11.01 -3.96 3.85
C TYR A 83 11.68 -2.65 3.43
N MET A 84 11.30 -1.57 4.08
CA MET A 84 11.89 -0.25 3.85
C MET A 84 13.19 -0.10 4.64
N HIS A 85 14.14 0.65 4.06
CA HIS A 85 15.36 1.03 4.77
C HIS A 85 15.14 2.30 5.59
N GLY A 86 15.94 2.52 6.64
CA GLY A 86 15.74 3.61 7.61
C GLY A 86 15.63 5.01 7.01
N LYS A 87 16.34 5.29 5.90
CA LYS A 87 16.23 6.57 5.17
C LYS A 87 14.85 6.78 4.55
N GLU A 88 14.23 5.71 4.05
CA GLU A 88 12.88 5.77 3.49
C GLU A 88 11.84 5.90 4.59
N VAL A 89 12.02 5.19 5.70
CA VAL A 89 11.14 5.27 6.87
C VAL A 89 11.02 6.72 7.37
N ALA A 90 12.15 7.40 7.56
CA ALA A 90 12.16 8.79 8.03
C ALA A 90 11.37 9.75 7.12
N PHE A 91 11.42 9.51 5.80
CA PHE A 91 10.69 10.33 4.84
C PHE A 91 9.16 10.13 4.91
N TYR A 92 8.68 8.90 5.14
CA TYR A 92 7.25 8.62 5.21
C TYR A 92 6.65 8.81 6.60
N ASP A 93 7.42 8.60 7.66
CA ASP A 93 7.01 8.89 9.04
C ASP A 93 6.74 10.40 9.21
N GLY A 94 7.60 11.26 8.66
CA GLY A 94 7.39 12.71 8.63
C GLY A 94 6.19 13.17 7.78
N ARG A 95 5.76 12.37 6.79
CA ARG A 95 4.58 12.68 5.95
C ARG A 95 3.25 12.27 6.58
N LYS A 96 3.21 11.32 7.51
CA LYS A 96 1.97 10.96 8.20
C LYS A 96 1.37 12.11 9.01
N VAL A 97 2.19 13.07 9.44
CA VAL A 97 1.76 14.18 10.32
C VAL A 97 0.93 15.25 9.58
N VAL A 98 0.96 15.28 8.24
CA VAL A 98 0.30 16.34 7.45
C VAL A 98 -1.08 15.96 6.88
N GLU A 99 -1.41 14.68 6.72
CA GLU A 99 -2.74 14.27 6.22
C GLU A 99 -3.80 14.13 7.33
N GLU A 100 -3.40 14.02 8.60
CA GLU A 100 -4.35 13.88 9.72
C GLU A 100 -4.92 15.24 10.22
N ASN A 101 -4.36 16.38 9.80
CA ASN A 101 -4.85 17.72 10.16
C ASN A 101 -5.75 18.39 9.11
N ALA A 102 -6.05 17.74 7.98
CA ALA A 102 -6.93 18.28 6.94
C ALA A 102 -8.41 17.90 7.14
N GLY A 103 -8.83 17.64 8.38
CA GLY A 103 -10.15 17.09 8.71
C GLY A 103 -10.86 17.77 9.88
N THR A 104 -10.63 19.06 10.15
CA THR A 104 -11.50 19.85 11.04
C THR A 104 -11.49 21.32 10.65
N LEU A 105 -12.22 21.70 9.59
CA LEU A 105 -12.80 23.04 9.50
C LEU A 105 -14.03 23.04 8.58
N ASP A 106 -15.09 22.35 9.01
CA ASP A 106 -16.44 22.75 8.61
C ASP A 106 -17.41 22.46 9.75
N ARG A 107 -17.44 23.39 10.71
CA ARG A 107 -18.62 23.65 11.56
C ARG A 107 -18.62 25.12 11.95
N ARG A 108 -19.33 25.93 11.16
CA ARG A 108 -20.43 26.79 11.65
C ARG A 108 -20.99 27.61 10.49
N GLY A 109 -22.15 27.19 10.01
CA GLY A 109 -23.16 28.11 9.51
C GLY A 109 -23.75 28.91 10.68
N GLY A 110 -24.34 30.06 10.35
CA GLY A 110 -25.03 30.96 11.26
C GLY A 110 -24.80 32.41 10.89
#